data_AF-A0A7X8VZX4-F1
#
_entry.id   AF-A0A7X8VZX4-F1
#
_cell.length_a   1.000
_cell.length_b   1.000
_cell.length_c   1.000
_cell.angle_alpha   90.00
_cell.angle_beta   90.00
_cell.angle_gamma   90.00
#
_symmetry.space_group_name_H-M   'P 1'
#
loop_
_entity.id
_entity.type
_entity.pdbx_description
1 polymer ?
#
loop_
_entity_poly.entity_id
_entity_poly.type
_entity_poly.pdbx_seq_one_letter_code
_entity_poly.pdbx_strand_id
1 'polypeptide(L)'
;MKRNKVINAVDADFKGTLSLEAALVFPMVIAVILLFVLAIQTVRDTIILGHALDQTAKEIALLLPLEDILESVADPEDWVKKAIPDQALAKIALDGMSDLAPTLLASPFVLKRVSYWSRQAAQGQHCSPPDGEMKLAFDFDRDRKTCWLILSYRKTVPKGAPWQIIRSRVPIWNAHLFKDNNDTSNEEDQEEKDSVWMLPNFVRGTTLRATFGGHLPHFYPVIAIWDGVEAVSIKSMDITAPKYQSYIVAEKKIIHHIQSLAAFEGVGDEGPLPGEIQKRRLILVIPDNPVTWKINEVLSGWQHTALSLGVRLDIREYGTSHAYEESD
;
A
#
# COMPACT_ATOMS: atom_id res chain seq x y z
N MET A 1 -53.55 -0.79 -85.28
CA MET A 1 -53.36 -1.48 -83.98
C MET A 1 -51.91 -1.29 -83.56
N LYS A 2 -51.60 -0.28 -82.75
CA LYS A 2 -50.32 -0.08 -82.03
C LYS A 2 -50.40 1.22 -81.20
N ARG A 3 -50.84 1.09 -79.96
CA ARG A 3 -50.68 2.09 -78.89
C ARG A 3 -50.17 1.34 -77.67
N ASN A 4 -49.39 2.05 -76.85
CA ASN A 4 -48.95 1.73 -75.49
C ASN A 4 -47.67 0.90 -75.34
N LYS A 5 -46.52 1.59 -75.23
CA LYS A 5 -45.42 1.17 -74.36
C LYS A 5 -44.43 2.31 -74.06
N VAL A 6 -44.89 3.44 -73.50
CA VAL A 6 -43.98 4.52 -73.05
C VAL A 6 -44.51 5.16 -71.77
N ILE A 7 -44.80 4.36 -70.75
CA ILE A 7 -44.97 4.84 -69.37
C ILE A 7 -44.53 3.65 -68.52
N ASN A 8 -43.33 3.67 -67.94
CA ASN A 8 -42.86 2.76 -66.87
C ASN A 8 -41.36 2.94 -66.53
N ALA A 9 -40.61 3.82 -67.23
CA ALA A 9 -39.16 3.97 -66.97
C ALA A 9 -38.80 5.03 -65.90
N VAL A 10 -39.74 5.87 -65.46
CA VAL A 10 -39.42 7.02 -64.59
C VAL A 10 -39.50 6.69 -63.08
N ASP A 11 -40.21 5.65 -62.67
CA ASP A 11 -40.36 5.28 -61.24
C ASP A 11 -39.25 4.37 -60.69
N ALA A 12 -38.32 3.89 -61.54
CA ALA A 12 -37.24 3.00 -61.12
C ALA A 12 -36.03 3.76 -60.54
N ASP A 13 -35.77 4.98 -61.01
CA ASP A 13 -34.60 5.77 -60.61
C ASP A 13 -34.69 6.32 -59.17
N PHE A 14 -35.91 6.53 -58.66
CA PHE A 14 -36.11 7.10 -57.32
C PHE A 14 -35.92 6.08 -56.19
N LYS A 15 -35.94 4.78 -56.49
CA LYS A 15 -35.77 3.70 -55.49
C LYS A 15 -34.30 3.31 -55.27
N GLY A 16 -33.45 3.50 -56.27
CA GLY A 16 -32.02 3.20 -56.17
C GLY A 16 -31.25 4.22 -55.31
N THR A 17 -31.64 5.49 -55.38
CA THR A 17 -31.07 6.60 -54.60
C THR A 17 -31.39 6.48 -53.12
N LEU A 18 -32.61 6.08 -52.75
CA LEU A 18 -33.01 5.88 -51.35
C LEU A 18 -32.20 4.78 -50.65
N SER A 19 -31.83 3.72 -51.38
CA SER A 19 -31.00 2.63 -50.87
C SER A 19 -29.54 3.05 -50.68
N LEU A 20 -29.01 3.87 -51.60
CA LEU A 20 -27.64 4.40 -51.52
C LEU A 20 -27.48 5.38 -50.35
N GLU A 21 -28.43 6.29 -50.17
CA GLU A 21 -28.44 7.24 -49.04
C GLU A 21 -28.55 6.49 -47.70
N ALA A 22 -29.43 5.50 -47.59
CA ALA A 22 -29.54 4.67 -46.40
C ALA A 22 -28.25 3.89 -46.11
N ALA A 23 -27.59 3.34 -47.14
CA ALA A 23 -26.34 2.58 -47.00
C ALA A 23 -25.16 3.44 -46.53
N LEU A 24 -25.18 4.75 -46.78
CA LEU A 24 -24.13 5.68 -46.36
C LEU A 24 -24.44 6.34 -45.00
N VAL A 25 -25.71 6.68 -44.76
CA VAL A 25 -26.16 7.31 -43.51
C VAL A 25 -26.15 6.32 -42.35
N PHE A 26 -26.54 5.05 -42.56
CA PHE A 26 -26.66 4.08 -41.47
C PHE A 26 -25.31 3.76 -40.77
N PRO A 27 -24.20 3.49 -41.49
CA PRO A 27 -22.88 3.32 -40.86
C PRO A 27 -22.42 4.57 -40.12
N MET A 28 -22.72 5.77 -40.65
CA MET A 28 -22.38 7.03 -40.01
C MET A 28 -23.12 7.20 -38.68
N VAL A 29 -24.43 6.91 -38.66
CA VAL A 29 -25.24 6.96 -37.43
C VAL A 29 -24.75 5.93 -36.42
N ILE A 30 -24.45 4.70 -36.84
CA ILE A 30 -23.86 3.67 -35.96
C ILE A 30 -22.53 4.14 -35.39
N ALA A 31 -21.65 4.71 -36.21
CA ALA A 31 -20.36 5.21 -35.74
C ALA A 31 -20.51 6.30 -34.67
N VAL A 32 -21.48 7.21 -34.85
CA VAL A 32 -21.80 8.24 -33.85
C VAL A 32 -22.34 7.62 -32.56
N ILE A 33 -23.27 6.65 -32.66
CA ILE A 33 -23.80 5.95 -31.47
C ILE A 33 -22.67 5.22 -30.73
N LEU A 34 -21.79 4.52 -31.44
CA LEU A 34 -20.64 3.83 -30.84
C LEU A 34 -19.69 4.80 -30.14
N LEU A 35 -19.46 5.99 -30.71
CA LEU A 35 -18.64 7.03 -30.10
C LEU A 35 -19.27 7.49 -28.77
N PHE A 36 -20.59 7.73 -28.75
CA PHE A 36 -21.31 8.06 -27.52
C PHE A 36 -21.22 6.95 -26.48
N VAL A 37 -21.40 5.68 -26.88
CA VAL A 37 -21.29 4.53 -25.97
C VAL A 37 -19.88 4.45 -25.36
N LEU A 38 -18.83 4.63 -26.16
CA LEU A 38 -17.44 4.65 -25.68
C LEU A 38 -17.18 5.82 -24.71
N ALA A 39 -17.71 7.00 -25.02
CA ALA A 39 -17.59 8.16 -24.14
C ALA A 39 -18.28 7.92 -22.79
N ILE A 40 -19.51 7.41 -22.81
CA ILE A 40 -20.28 7.07 -21.60
C ILE A 40 -19.54 6.02 -20.76
N GLN A 41 -19.02 4.97 -21.39
CA GLN A 41 -18.24 3.94 -20.69
C GLN A 41 -16.99 4.53 -20.03
N THR A 42 -16.31 5.46 -20.69
CA THR A 42 -15.10 6.10 -20.15
C THR A 42 -15.41 6.94 -18.91
N VAL A 43 -16.50 7.72 -18.97
CA VAL A 43 -16.96 8.51 -17.81
C VAL A 43 -17.39 7.58 -16.67
N ARG A 44 -18.13 6.52 -16.97
CA ARG A 44 -18.55 5.53 -15.97
C ARG A 44 -17.35 4.89 -15.27
N ASP A 45 -16.36 4.45 -16.02
CA ASP A 45 -15.18 3.81 -15.45
C ASP A 45 -14.38 4.77 -14.57
N THR A 46 -14.32 6.05 -14.95
CA THR A 46 -13.73 7.11 -14.10
C THR A 46 -14.48 7.25 -12.77
N ILE A 47 -15.82 7.22 -12.80
CA ILE A 47 -16.64 7.31 -11.59
C ILE A 47 -16.45 6.08 -10.69
N ILE A 48 -16.45 4.88 -11.28
CA ILE A 48 -16.25 3.62 -10.54
C ILE A 48 -14.87 3.59 -9.88
N LEU A 49 -13.82 3.93 -10.63
CA LEU A 49 -12.45 3.99 -10.10
C LEU A 49 -12.27 5.10 -9.06
N GLY A 50 -12.92 6.25 -9.26
CA GLY A 50 -12.95 7.33 -8.27
C GLY A 50 -13.56 6.88 -6.95
N HIS A 51 -14.73 6.25 -7.00
CA HIS A 51 -15.35 5.68 -5.81
C HIS A 51 -14.47 4.62 -5.14
N ALA A 52 -13.87 3.73 -5.93
CA ALA A 52 -12.99 2.68 -5.40
C ALA A 52 -11.75 3.25 -4.72
N LEU A 53 -11.15 4.30 -5.30
CA LEU A 53 -10.02 5.01 -4.73
C LEU A 53 -10.41 5.72 -3.41
N ASP A 54 -11.57 6.36 -3.36
CA ASP A 54 -12.08 7.01 -2.15
C ASP A 54 -12.38 6.02 -1.02
N GLN A 55 -12.95 4.85 -1.33
CA GLN A 55 -13.14 3.80 -0.31
C GLN A 55 -11.81 3.27 0.22
N THR A 56 -10.86 3.04 -0.69
CA THR A 56 -9.51 2.61 -0.31
C THR A 56 -8.82 3.67 0.55
N ALA A 57 -8.99 4.96 0.23
CA ALA A 57 -8.44 6.06 1.02
C ALA A 57 -9.03 6.09 2.45
N LYS A 58 -10.33 5.84 2.60
CA LYS A 58 -10.99 5.73 3.91
C LYS A 58 -10.48 4.55 4.72
N GLU A 59 -10.28 3.39 4.09
CA GLU A 59 -9.69 2.22 4.77
C GLU A 59 -8.29 2.53 5.31
N ILE A 60 -7.44 3.11 4.47
CA ILE A 60 -6.07 3.49 4.89
C ILE A 60 -6.14 4.51 6.03
N ALA A 61 -7.02 5.51 5.95
CA ALA A 61 -7.17 6.51 6.99
C ALA A 61 -7.59 5.92 8.35
N LEU A 62 -8.35 4.83 8.36
CA LEU A 62 -8.77 4.12 9.58
C LEU A 62 -7.71 3.14 10.10
N LEU A 63 -6.92 2.55 9.21
CA LEU A 63 -5.91 1.56 9.58
C LEU A 63 -4.60 2.18 10.07
N LEU A 64 -4.27 3.40 9.66
CA LEU A 64 -3.04 4.07 10.10
C LEU A 64 -2.97 4.34 11.62
N PRO A 65 -4.05 4.82 12.29
CA PRO A 65 -4.04 5.00 13.74
C PRO A 65 -4.10 3.67 14.52
N LEU A 66 -4.44 2.57 13.85
CA LEU A 66 -4.65 1.29 14.51
C LEU A 66 -3.34 0.70 15.05
N GLU A 67 -2.20 0.98 14.41
CA GLU A 67 -0.90 0.45 14.81
C GLU A 67 -0.55 0.83 16.26
N ASP A 68 -0.78 2.10 16.63
CA ASP A 68 -0.50 2.62 17.97
C ASP A 68 -1.43 1.98 19.02
N ILE A 69 -2.70 1.72 18.66
CA ILE A 69 -3.67 1.06 19.54
C ILE A 69 -3.29 -0.42 19.75
N LEU A 70 -2.85 -1.13 18.71
CA LEU A 70 -2.47 -2.54 18.81
C LEU A 70 -1.15 -2.77 19.55
N GLU A 71 -0.41 -1.71 19.86
CA GLU A 71 0.78 -1.81 20.71
C GLU A 71 0.45 -1.86 22.20
N SER A 72 -0.60 -1.17 22.64
CA SER A 72 -1.02 -1.11 24.03
C SER A 72 -1.95 -2.25 24.47
N VAL A 73 -2.51 -3.01 23.52
CA VAL A 73 -3.45 -4.11 23.82
C VAL A 73 -2.70 -5.44 24.08
N ALA A 74 -3.07 -6.13 25.16
CA ALA A 74 -2.47 -7.42 25.55
C ALA A 74 -2.82 -8.58 24.59
N ASP A 75 -4.04 -8.60 24.04
CA ASP A 75 -4.47 -9.55 23.00
C ASP A 75 -4.95 -8.82 21.73
N PRO A 76 -4.02 -8.51 20.80
CA PRO A 76 -4.33 -7.81 19.56
C PRO A 76 -5.19 -8.66 18.60
N GLU A 77 -5.05 -9.99 18.60
CA GLU A 77 -5.75 -10.88 17.67
C GLU A 77 -7.26 -10.87 17.93
N ASP A 78 -7.65 -10.93 19.20
CA ASP A 78 -9.06 -10.90 19.59
C ASP A 78 -9.68 -9.52 19.41
N TRP A 79 -8.92 -8.45 19.65
CA TRP A 79 -9.40 -7.08 19.43
C TRP A 79 -9.67 -6.82 17.95
N VAL A 80 -8.73 -7.18 17.06
CA VAL A 80 -8.88 -6.97 15.62
C VAL A 80 -10.05 -7.77 15.06
N LYS A 81 -10.23 -9.03 15.47
CA LYS A 81 -11.37 -9.86 15.03
C LYS A 81 -12.72 -9.27 15.43
N LYS A 82 -12.79 -8.55 16.56
CA LYS A 82 -14.01 -7.88 17.03
C LYS A 82 -14.23 -6.52 16.36
N ALA A 83 -13.16 -5.77 16.11
CA ALA A 83 -13.23 -4.40 15.59
C ALA A 83 -13.31 -4.34 14.06
N ILE A 84 -12.69 -5.29 13.34
CA ILE A 84 -12.62 -5.30 11.87
C ILE A 84 -13.37 -6.51 11.32
N PRO A 85 -14.59 -6.33 10.78
CA PRO A 85 -15.38 -7.43 10.24
C PRO A 85 -14.84 -7.98 8.90
N ASP A 86 -14.07 -7.19 8.14
CA ASP A 86 -13.42 -7.66 6.92
C ASP A 86 -12.20 -8.52 7.27
N GLN A 87 -12.27 -9.81 6.97
CA GLN A 87 -11.22 -10.80 7.28
C GLN A 87 -9.88 -10.50 6.58
N ALA A 88 -9.90 -9.87 5.40
CA ALA A 88 -8.69 -9.48 4.71
C ALA A 88 -8.02 -8.29 5.42
N LEU A 89 -8.80 -7.27 5.79
CA LEU A 89 -8.30 -6.12 6.55
C LEU A 89 -7.85 -6.52 7.96
N ALA A 90 -8.57 -7.42 8.62
CA ALA A 90 -8.19 -7.98 9.92
C ALA A 90 -6.85 -8.72 9.83
N LYS A 91 -6.67 -9.55 8.80
CA LYS A 91 -5.40 -10.24 8.58
C LYS A 91 -4.26 -9.25 8.34
N ILE A 92 -4.49 -8.18 7.57
CA ILE A 92 -3.47 -7.15 7.30
C ILE A 92 -3.13 -6.36 8.57
N ALA A 93 -4.13 -6.00 9.36
CA ALA A 93 -3.92 -5.33 10.65
C ALA A 93 -3.05 -6.18 11.59
N LEU A 94 -3.24 -7.51 11.58
CA LEU A 94 -2.47 -8.46 12.39
C LEU A 94 -1.08 -8.77 11.82
N ASP A 95 -0.97 -8.96 10.51
CA ASP A 95 0.31 -9.23 9.84
C ASP A 95 1.20 -7.96 9.82
N GLY A 96 0.59 -6.77 9.82
CA GLY A 96 1.28 -5.48 9.71
C GLY A 96 1.65 -4.79 11.02
N MET A 97 1.49 -5.41 12.20
CA MET A 97 1.60 -4.77 13.54
C MET A 97 2.93 -4.06 13.91
N SER A 98 3.86 -3.85 12.97
CA SER A 98 5.01 -2.94 13.08
C SER A 98 5.43 -2.31 11.75
N ASP A 99 4.67 -2.55 10.69
CA ASP A 99 4.93 -2.15 9.31
C ASP A 99 3.62 -1.84 8.56
N LEU A 100 2.59 -1.40 9.30
CA LEU A 100 1.27 -1.13 8.72
C LEU A 100 1.39 0.02 7.74
N ALA A 101 2.03 1.13 8.10
CA ALA A 101 2.15 2.27 7.20
C ALA A 101 2.91 1.95 5.87
N PRO A 102 4.12 1.34 5.88
CA PRO A 102 4.78 0.93 4.64
C PRO A 102 3.97 -0.08 3.82
N THR A 103 3.29 -1.03 4.46
CA THR A 103 2.49 -2.05 3.76
C THR A 103 1.19 -1.47 3.18
N LEU A 104 0.52 -0.59 3.91
CA LEU A 104 -0.72 0.09 3.49
C LEU A 104 -0.46 1.13 2.40
N LEU A 105 0.73 1.73 2.38
CA LEU A 105 1.16 2.67 1.35
C LEU A 105 1.96 1.99 0.24
N ALA A 106 2.12 0.67 0.28
CA ALA A 106 2.73 -0.06 -0.83
C ALA A 106 1.76 -0.06 -2.03
N SER A 107 2.27 0.36 -3.19
CA SER A 107 1.49 0.44 -4.44
C SER A 107 0.70 -0.84 -4.77
N PRO A 108 1.26 -2.06 -4.67
CA PRO A 108 0.52 -3.29 -4.97
C PRO A 108 -0.70 -3.52 -4.07
N PHE A 109 -0.61 -3.16 -2.78
CA PHE A 109 -1.70 -3.32 -1.84
C PHE A 109 -2.87 -2.40 -2.19
N VAL A 110 -2.58 -1.11 -2.38
CA VAL A 110 -3.60 -0.12 -2.70
C VAL A 110 -4.25 -0.44 -4.04
N LEU A 111 -3.47 -0.84 -5.06
CA LEU A 111 -4.03 -1.28 -6.35
C LEU A 111 -4.95 -2.50 -6.20
N LYS A 112 -4.62 -3.46 -5.32
CA LYS A 112 -5.48 -4.61 -5.03
C LYS A 112 -6.79 -4.20 -4.37
N ARG A 113 -6.77 -3.25 -3.42
CA ARG A 113 -7.99 -2.72 -2.78
C ARG A 113 -8.84 -1.88 -3.74
N VAL A 114 -8.22 -1.03 -4.56
CA VAL A 114 -8.91 -0.30 -5.63
C VAL A 114 -9.59 -1.27 -6.59
N SER A 115 -8.92 -2.36 -6.98
CA SER A 115 -9.49 -3.39 -7.85
C SER A 115 -10.65 -4.16 -7.20
N TYR A 116 -10.59 -4.38 -5.88
CA TYR A 116 -11.68 -5.00 -5.13
C TYR A 116 -12.92 -4.10 -5.14
N TRP A 117 -12.77 -2.84 -4.73
CA TRP A 117 -13.87 -1.89 -4.66
C TRP A 117 -14.44 -1.53 -6.03
N SER A 118 -13.60 -1.49 -7.08
CA SER A 118 -14.08 -1.24 -8.44
C SER A 118 -14.99 -2.37 -8.95
N ARG A 119 -14.65 -3.63 -8.64
CA ARG A 119 -15.50 -4.79 -8.97
C ARG A 119 -16.80 -4.78 -8.19
N GLN A 120 -16.75 -4.45 -6.90
CA GLN A 120 -17.95 -4.38 -6.07
C GLN A 120 -18.90 -3.26 -6.53
N ALA A 121 -18.36 -2.08 -6.83
CA ALA A 121 -19.14 -0.97 -7.38
C ALA A 121 -19.73 -1.30 -8.76
N ALA A 122 -18.97 -1.98 -9.63
CA ALA A 122 -19.45 -2.42 -10.92
C ALA A 122 -20.57 -3.47 -10.83
N GLN A 123 -20.45 -4.43 -9.90
CA GLN A 123 -21.49 -5.42 -9.61
C GLN A 123 -22.79 -4.77 -9.12
N GLY A 124 -22.69 -3.79 -8.21
CA GLY A 124 -23.85 -3.03 -7.72
C GLY A 124 -24.56 -2.22 -8.82
N GLN A 125 -23.85 -1.87 -9.89
CA GLN A 125 -24.39 -1.17 -11.05
C GLN A 125 -24.68 -2.11 -12.24
N HIS A 126 -24.61 -3.44 -12.05
CA HIS A 126 -24.81 -4.45 -13.09
C HIS A 126 -23.99 -4.20 -14.37
N CYS A 127 -22.73 -3.80 -14.20
CA CYS A 127 -21.84 -3.48 -15.30
C CYS A 127 -20.49 -4.21 -15.18
N SER A 128 -19.76 -4.25 -16.29
CA SER A 128 -18.39 -4.78 -16.31
C SER A 128 -17.45 -3.87 -15.52
N PRO A 129 -16.52 -4.42 -14.74
CA PRO A 129 -15.53 -3.63 -14.04
C PRO A 129 -14.60 -2.90 -15.02
N PRO A 130 -14.03 -1.76 -14.61
CA PRO A 130 -12.99 -1.09 -15.37
C PRO A 130 -11.82 -2.04 -15.64
N ASP A 131 -11.35 -2.05 -16.88
CA ASP A 131 -10.23 -2.88 -17.35
C ASP A 131 -9.11 -1.98 -17.90
N GLY A 132 -7.89 -2.50 -17.88
CA GLY A 132 -6.69 -1.81 -18.35
C GLY A 132 -5.57 -1.72 -17.33
N GLU A 133 -4.54 -0.98 -17.70
CA GLU A 133 -3.36 -0.76 -16.87
C GLU A 133 -3.65 0.30 -15.80
N MET A 134 -3.23 0.03 -14.57
CA MET A 134 -3.31 0.95 -13.45
C MET A 134 -1.92 1.15 -12.84
N LYS A 135 -1.62 2.40 -12.50
CA LYS A 135 -0.41 2.81 -11.79
C LYS A 135 -0.81 3.74 -10.66
N LEU A 136 -0.14 3.62 -9.53
CA LEU A 136 -0.40 4.43 -8.37
C LEU A 136 0.86 5.20 -7.98
N ALA A 137 0.67 6.47 -7.66
CA ALA A 137 1.66 7.30 -7.00
C ALA A 137 1.06 7.88 -5.71
N PHE A 138 1.94 8.18 -4.76
CA PHE A 138 1.61 8.83 -3.50
C PHE A 138 2.27 10.20 -3.48
N ASP A 139 1.52 11.21 -3.05
CA ASP A 139 2.04 12.57 -2.87
C ASP A 139 1.65 13.08 -1.49
N PHE A 140 2.64 13.43 -0.67
CA PHE A 140 2.44 13.79 0.73
C PHE A 140 2.44 15.31 0.88
N ASP A 141 1.28 15.83 1.27
CA ASP A 141 1.12 17.25 1.62
C ASP A 141 1.31 17.39 3.13
N ARG A 142 2.52 17.81 3.51
CA ARG A 142 2.93 18.00 4.91
C ARG A 142 2.14 19.10 5.60
N ASP A 143 1.90 20.21 4.91
CA ASP A 143 1.18 21.38 5.45
C ASP A 143 -0.25 21.01 5.84
N ARG A 144 -0.89 20.16 5.03
CA ARG A 144 -2.28 19.75 5.23
C ARG A 144 -2.44 18.45 5.98
N LYS A 145 -1.32 17.78 6.32
CA LYS A 145 -1.31 16.44 6.92
C LYS A 145 -2.15 15.43 6.13
N THR A 146 -2.02 15.46 4.80
CA THR A 146 -2.76 14.57 3.90
C THR A 146 -1.84 13.83 2.96
N CYS A 147 -2.21 12.59 2.63
CA CYS A 147 -1.60 11.85 1.53
C CYS A 147 -2.56 11.81 0.35
N TRP A 148 -2.08 12.19 -0.82
CA TRP A 148 -2.80 12.06 -2.08
C TRP A 148 -2.50 10.69 -2.70
N LEU A 149 -3.56 9.92 -2.93
CA LEU A 149 -3.52 8.76 -3.80
C LEU A 149 -3.77 9.23 -5.23
N ILE A 150 -2.77 9.07 -6.10
CA ILE A 150 -2.84 9.46 -7.50
C ILE A 150 -2.89 8.19 -8.34
N LEU A 151 -4.09 7.80 -8.75
CA LEU A 151 -4.31 6.66 -9.63
C LEU A 151 -4.26 7.11 -11.09
N SER A 152 -3.25 6.65 -11.82
CA SER A 152 -3.18 6.78 -13.27
C SER A 152 -3.72 5.50 -13.89
N TYR A 153 -4.67 5.60 -14.81
CA TYR A 153 -5.23 4.43 -15.47
C TYR A 153 -5.35 4.62 -16.98
N ARG A 154 -5.25 3.52 -17.72
CA ARG A 154 -5.33 3.51 -19.18
C ARG A 154 -6.08 2.28 -19.66
N LYS A 155 -7.15 2.51 -20.43
CA LYS A 155 -7.95 1.45 -21.03
C LYS A 155 -7.23 0.74 -22.18
N THR A 156 -7.41 -0.57 -22.28
CA THR A 156 -6.90 -1.37 -23.40
C THR A 156 -7.77 -1.14 -24.64
N VAL A 157 -7.36 -0.21 -25.50
CA VAL A 157 -8.02 0.05 -26.79
C VAL A 157 -7.03 -0.12 -27.95
N PRO A 158 -7.48 -0.50 -29.17
CA PRO A 158 -6.59 -0.83 -30.29
C PRO A 158 -5.58 0.25 -30.69
N LYS A 159 -5.83 1.53 -30.38
CA LYS A 159 -4.93 2.67 -30.65
C LYS A 159 -4.21 3.22 -29.42
N GLY A 160 -4.34 2.56 -28.27
CA GLY A 160 -3.91 3.08 -26.97
C GLY A 160 -4.78 4.24 -26.49
N ALA A 161 -5.27 4.17 -25.25
CA ALA A 161 -5.99 5.28 -24.63
C ALA A 161 -4.99 6.27 -24.02
N PRO A 162 -5.31 7.57 -23.93
CA PRO A 162 -4.55 8.47 -23.07
C PRO A 162 -4.65 8.02 -21.61
N TRP A 163 -3.61 8.29 -20.82
CA TRP A 163 -3.67 8.11 -19.38
C TRP A 163 -4.67 9.09 -18.79
N GLN A 164 -5.51 8.58 -17.90
CA GLN A 164 -6.40 9.39 -17.09
C GLN A 164 -5.96 9.32 -15.63
N ILE A 165 -6.12 10.44 -14.92
CA ILE A 165 -5.64 10.60 -13.55
C ILE A 165 -6.84 10.85 -12.64
N ILE A 166 -6.93 10.04 -11.60
CA ILE A 166 -7.91 10.16 -10.52
C ILE A 166 -7.14 10.40 -9.24
N ARG A 167 -7.60 11.35 -8.43
CA ARG A 167 -6.95 11.70 -7.16
C ARG A 167 -7.94 11.54 -6.02
N SER A 168 -7.48 10.93 -4.93
CA SER A 168 -8.21 10.89 -3.66
C SER A 168 -7.30 11.31 -2.51
N ARG A 169 -7.89 11.83 -1.44
CA ARG A 169 -7.15 12.25 -0.24
C ARG A 169 -7.36 11.24 0.88
N VAL A 170 -6.25 10.83 1.47
CA VAL A 170 -6.20 10.13 2.74
C VAL A 170 -5.94 11.19 3.82
N PRO A 171 -6.93 11.52 4.67
CA PRO A 171 -6.64 12.27 5.88
C PRO A 171 -5.79 11.39 6.79
N ILE A 172 -4.59 11.86 7.12
CA ILE A 172 -3.70 11.15 8.02
C ILE A 172 -3.91 11.75 9.41
N TRP A 173 -4.68 11.01 10.23
CA TRP A 173 -4.97 11.39 11.60
C TRP A 173 -3.78 11.15 12.54
N ASN A 174 -2.80 10.37 12.09
CA ASN A 174 -1.58 10.15 12.84
C ASN A 174 -0.66 11.38 12.66
N ALA A 175 -0.68 12.32 13.62
CA ALA A 175 0.04 13.60 13.59
C ALA A 175 1.57 13.45 13.42
N HIS A 176 2.05 12.22 13.56
CA HIS A 176 3.44 11.81 13.63
C HIS A 176 4.07 11.48 12.27
N LEU A 177 3.27 11.18 11.24
CA LEU A 177 3.74 10.94 9.86
C LEU A 177 4.37 12.19 9.21
N PHE A 178 4.16 13.37 9.79
CA PHE A 178 4.61 14.66 9.26
C PHE A 178 5.46 15.47 10.26
N LYS A 179 5.90 14.87 11.37
CA LYS A 179 6.87 15.56 12.24
C LYS A 179 8.22 15.57 11.52
N ASP A 180 8.62 16.75 11.05
CA ASP A 180 10.01 17.02 10.68
C ASP A 180 10.84 17.06 11.96
N ASN A 181 11.85 16.20 12.06
CA ASN A 181 12.94 16.35 13.03
C ASN A 181 13.84 17.50 12.57
N ASN A 182 13.35 18.73 12.69
CA ASN A 182 14.14 19.96 12.53
C ASN A 182 13.95 20.80 13.77
N ASP A 183 14.65 20.41 14.84
CA ASP A 183 15.01 21.14 16.06
C ASP A 183 15.65 20.04 16.94
N THR A 184 16.86 20.11 17.48
CA THR A 184 17.80 21.20 17.70
C THR A 184 19.17 20.58 18.02
N SER A 185 20.21 21.38 17.80
CA SER A 185 21.59 21.14 18.20
C SER A 185 21.82 20.91 19.70
N ASN A 186 22.76 20.00 19.99
CA ASN A 186 23.69 19.93 21.13
C ASN A 186 23.17 19.53 22.52
N GLU A 187 23.84 18.49 23.06
CA GLU A 187 23.99 18.09 24.48
C GLU A 187 22.84 17.28 25.14
N GLU A 188 22.45 16.10 24.62
CA GLU A 188 21.57 15.17 25.39
C GLU A 188 21.56 13.71 24.87
N ASP A 189 22.73 13.10 24.67
CA ASP A 189 22.87 11.73 24.12
C ASP A 189 22.26 10.59 24.98
N GLN A 190 21.72 10.87 26.16
CA GLN A 190 21.15 9.88 27.08
C GLN A 190 19.63 10.07 27.25
N GLU A 191 19.16 11.29 27.50
CA GLU A 191 17.73 11.60 27.53
C GLU A 191 17.07 11.37 26.17
N GLU A 192 17.76 11.68 25.06
CA GLU A 192 17.24 11.41 23.73
C GLU A 192 17.05 9.90 23.49
N LYS A 193 17.96 9.05 23.99
CA LYS A 193 17.90 7.58 23.80
C LYS A 193 16.75 6.94 24.57
N ASP A 194 16.53 7.34 25.81
CA ASP A 194 15.42 6.84 26.63
C ASP A 194 14.08 7.40 26.12
N SER A 195 14.08 8.62 25.53
CA SER A 195 12.88 9.20 24.91
C SER A 195 12.39 8.44 23.67
N VAL A 196 13.27 7.74 22.93
CA VAL A 196 12.90 7.09 21.65
C VAL A 196 11.79 6.06 21.84
N TRP A 197 11.75 5.37 22.98
CA TRP A 197 10.75 4.35 23.26
C TRP A 197 9.38 4.93 23.65
N MET A 198 9.36 6.17 24.16
CA MET A 198 8.14 6.93 24.43
C MET A 198 7.50 7.48 23.16
N LEU A 199 8.21 7.43 22.02
CA LEU A 199 7.67 7.84 20.73
C LEU A 199 6.66 6.81 20.19
N PRO A 200 5.64 7.26 19.45
CA PRO A 200 4.76 6.36 18.70
C PRO A 200 5.55 5.48 17.73
N ASN A 201 5.04 4.28 17.47
CA ASN A 201 5.77 3.22 16.77
C ASN A 201 6.36 3.68 15.42
N PHE A 202 5.59 4.42 14.64
CA PHE A 202 6.07 4.93 13.35
C PHE A 202 7.24 5.93 13.50
N VAL A 203 7.15 6.88 14.44
CA VAL A 203 8.22 7.86 14.67
C VAL A 203 9.45 7.17 15.22
N ARG A 204 9.25 6.26 16.17
CA ARG A 204 10.31 5.44 16.74
C ARG A 204 11.04 4.65 15.66
N GLY A 205 10.30 3.94 14.80
CA GLY A 205 10.86 3.19 13.67
C GLY A 205 11.60 4.09 12.68
N THR A 206 11.08 5.29 12.39
CA THR A 206 11.70 6.28 11.51
C THR A 206 13.00 6.84 12.11
N THR A 207 12.95 7.20 13.39
CA THR A 207 14.09 7.75 14.16
C THR A 207 15.20 6.71 14.24
N LEU A 208 14.88 5.49 14.67
CA LEU A 208 15.85 4.40 14.75
C LEU A 208 16.39 4.01 13.36
N ARG A 209 15.56 4.03 12.31
CA ARG A 209 16.05 3.84 10.94
C ARG A 209 17.12 4.87 10.58
N ALA A 210 16.90 6.15 10.88
CA ALA A 210 17.89 7.19 10.64
C ALA A 210 19.16 6.96 11.49
N THR A 211 19.01 6.71 12.80
CA THR A 211 20.12 6.44 13.73
C THR A 211 20.99 5.27 13.28
N PHE A 212 20.38 4.21 12.73
CA PHE A 212 21.09 3.01 12.27
C PHE A 212 21.46 3.04 10.78
N GLY A 213 21.43 4.21 10.14
CA GLY A 213 22.00 4.44 8.80
C GLY A 213 21.07 4.11 7.62
N GLY A 214 19.76 4.02 7.85
CA GLY A 214 18.76 3.87 6.81
C GLY A 214 18.75 5.06 5.85
N HIS A 215 18.91 4.79 4.55
CA HIS A 215 18.95 5.82 3.51
C HIS A 215 17.89 5.62 2.42
N LEU A 216 17.19 4.49 2.41
CA LEU A 216 16.06 4.29 1.51
C LEU A 216 14.84 5.09 1.99
N PRO A 217 13.90 5.43 1.09
CA PRO A 217 12.67 6.09 1.46
C PRO A 217 11.96 5.37 2.61
N HIS A 218 11.32 6.10 3.52
CA HIS A 218 10.67 5.50 4.71
C HIS A 218 9.65 4.40 4.38
N PHE A 219 9.01 4.51 3.21
CA PHE A 219 8.01 3.56 2.71
C PHE A 219 8.59 2.55 1.72
N TYR A 220 9.91 2.53 1.52
CA TYR A 220 10.55 1.48 0.73
C TYR A 220 10.26 0.12 1.40
N PRO A 221 9.77 -0.86 0.63
CA PRO A 221 9.27 -2.10 1.21
C PRO A 221 10.40 -2.90 1.85
N VAL A 222 10.12 -3.47 3.03
CA VAL A 222 10.93 -4.46 3.77
C VAL A 222 12.29 -3.96 4.27
N ILE A 223 13.08 -3.27 3.45
CA ILE A 223 14.47 -2.88 3.74
C ILE A 223 14.58 -1.37 4.03
N ALA A 224 15.71 -0.97 4.59
CA ALA A 224 16.04 0.41 4.93
C ALA A 224 17.39 0.86 4.35
N ILE A 225 18.28 -0.09 4.03
CA ILE A 225 19.61 0.16 3.44
C ILE A 225 19.79 -0.77 2.25
N TRP A 226 20.38 -0.24 1.19
CA TRP A 226 20.86 -0.97 0.04
C TRP A 226 22.21 -0.41 -0.42
N ASP A 227 23.27 -1.20 -0.30
CA ASP A 227 24.63 -0.80 -0.69
C ASP A 227 25.09 -1.38 -2.04
N GLY A 228 24.19 -2.04 -2.77
CA GLY A 228 24.46 -2.75 -4.02
C GLY A 228 24.73 -4.25 -3.86
N VAL A 229 24.91 -4.75 -2.63
CA VAL A 229 25.19 -6.17 -2.36
C VAL A 229 24.31 -6.71 -1.22
N GLU A 230 24.19 -5.96 -0.13
CA GLU A 230 23.45 -6.33 1.07
C GLU A 230 22.18 -5.50 1.23
N ALA A 231 21.06 -6.22 1.37
CA ALA A 231 19.78 -5.65 1.75
C ALA A 231 19.63 -5.70 3.27
N VAL A 232 19.57 -4.52 3.91
CA VAL A 232 19.42 -4.43 5.37
C VAL A 232 18.03 -3.94 5.73
N SER A 233 17.32 -4.73 6.54
CA SER A 233 16.09 -4.31 7.21
C SER A 233 16.42 -3.82 8.61
N ILE A 234 15.84 -2.69 9.02
CA ILE A 234 15.95 -2.14 10.37
C ILE A 234 14.55 -2.15 10.96
N LYS A 235 14.38 -2.84 12.09
CA LYS A 235 13.12 -2.95 12.83
C LYS A 235 13.36 -2.63 14.30
N SER A 236 12.38 -1.99 14.91
CA SER A 236 12.35 -1.73 16.34
C SER A 236 11.24 -2.55 17.00
N MET A 237 11.52 -3.12 18.17
CA MET A 237 10.52 -3.84 18.96
C MET A 237 10.69 -3.46 20.43
N ASP A 238 9.70 -2.77 20.99
CA ASP A 238 9.66 -2.54 22.42
C ASP A 238 9.24 -3.84 23.13
N ILE A 239 10.22 -4.59 23.63
CA ILE A 239 10.00 -5.87 24.30
C ILE A 239 9.36 -5.72 25.69
N THR A 240 9.23 -4.50 26.21
CA THR A 240 8.56 -4.23 27.49
C THR A 240 7.04 -4.15 27.36
N ALA A 241 6.52 -4.01 26.13
CA ALA A 241 5.08 -3.93 25.89
C ALA A 241 4.34 -5.18 26.41
N PRO A 242 3.11 -5.05 26.95
CA PRO A 242 2.37 -6.16 27.57
C PRO A 242 2.27 -7.43 26.72
N LYS A 243 2.11 -7.27 25.40
CA LYS A 243 2.03 -8.39 24.45
C LYS A 243 3.32 -9.22 24.32
N TYR A 244 4.47 -8.68 24.69
CA TYR A 244 5.77 -9.35 24.63
C TYR A 244 6.24 -9.93 25.96
N GLN A 245 5.39 -9.96 26.99
CA GLN A 245 5.67 -10.73 28.20
C GLN A 245 5.89 -12.22 27.89
N SER A 246 5.29 -12.72 26.81
CA SER A 246 5.51 -14.07 26.28
C SER A 246 6.54 -14.09 25.15
N TYR A 247 7.60 -14.89 25.32
CA TYR A 247 8.65 -15.07 24.31
C TYR A 247 8.09 -15.56 22.96
N ILE A 248 7.01 -16.35 22.98
CA ILE A 248 6.40 -16.94 21.78
C ILE A 248 5.87 -15.85 20.85
N VAL A 249 5.32 -14.77 21.43
CA VAL A 249 4.76 -13.65 20.66
C VAL A 249 5.88 -12.83 20.03
N ALA A 250 6.96 -12.58 20.78
CA ALA A 250 8.16 -11.91 20.27
C ALA A 250 8.81 -12.74 19.14
N GLU A 251 8.99 -14.04 19.36
CA GLU A 251 9.56 -14.98 18.39
C GLU A 251 8.75 -15.03 17.09
N LYS A 252 7.42 -15.20 17.19
CA LYS A 252 6.53 -15.23 16.01
C LYS A 252 6.70 -13.97 15.17
N LYS A 253 6.83 -12.80 15.81
CA LYS A 253 7.01 -11.51 15.11
C LYS A 253 8.40 -11.39 14.48
N ILE A 254 9.46 -11.79 15.18
CA ILE A 254 10.82 -11.77 14.63
C ILE A 254 10.94 -12.72 13.44
N ILE A 255 10.40 -13.93 13.53
CA ILE A 255 10.36 -14.89 12.43
C ILE A 255 9.60 -14.33 11.23
N HIS A 256 8.49 -13.62 11.45
CA HIS A 256 7.76 -12.96 10.36
C HIS A 256 8.62 -11.91 9.62
N HIS A 257 9.39 -11.09 10.35
CA HIS A 257 10.31 -10.14 9.73
C HIS A 257 11.43 -10.83 8.96
N ILE A 258 11.99 -11.91 9.52
CA ILE A 258 13.01 -12.73 8.85
C ILE A 258 12.46 -13.30 7.54
N GLN A 259 11.28 -13.91 7.57
CA GLN A 259 10.64 -14.49 6.38
C GLN A 259 10.32 -13.42 5.33
N SER A 260 9.81 -12.27 5.75
CA SER A 260 9.55 -11.13 4.86
C SER A 260 10.83 -10.65 4.16
N LEU A 261 11.94 -10.56 4.89
CA LEU A 261 13.24 -10.19 4.31
C LEU A 261 13.83 -11.29 3.42
N ALA A 262 13.68 -12.56 3.82
CA ALA A 262 14.14 -13.70 3.02
C ALA A 262 13.43 -13.78 1.67
N ALA A 263 12.11 -13.55 1.66
CA ALA A 263 11.28 -13.55 0.46
C ALA A 263 11.39 -12.27 -0.38
N PHE A 264 12.06 -11.22 0.13
CA PHE A 264 12.19 -9.97 -0.60
C PHE A 264 13.19 -10.11 -1.75
N GLU A 265 12.73 -9.79 -2.95
CA GLU A 265 13.54 -9.86 -4.18
C GLU A 265 14.06 -8.49 -4.63
N GLY A 266 13.42 -7.40 -4.20
CA GLY A 266 13.67 -6.06 -4.72
C GLY A 266 12.48 -5.52 -5.51
N VAL A 267 12.34 -4.19 -5.56
CA VAL A 267 11.29 -3.51 -6.32
C VAL A 267 11.84 -2.44 -7.29
N GLY A 268 13.15 -2.19 -7.27
CA GLY A 268 13.81 -1.16 -8.07
C GLY A 268 13.76 0.24 -7.44
N ASP A 269 13.73 1.25 -8.31
CA ASP A 269 13.84 2.68 -7.96
C ASP A 269 15.17 3.04 -7.28
N GLU A 270 15.13 3.40 -5.99
CA GLU A 270 16.30 3.75 -5.19
C GLU A 270 16.95 2.53 -4.51
N GLY A 271 16.36 1.34 -4.64
CA GLY A 271 16.85 0.10 -4.04
C GLY A 271 17.09 -1.03 -5.07
N PRO A 272 17.21 -2.29 -4.62
CA PRO A 272 17.60 -3.41 -5.49
C PRO A 272 16.51 -3.76 -6.50
N LEU A 273 16.95 -4.12 -7.71
CA LEU A 273 16.12 -4.85 -8.67
C LEU A 273 15.98 -6.33 -8.27
N PRO A 274 14.90 -7.01 -8.71
CA PRO A 274 14.73 -8.44 -8.54
C PRO A 274 15.99 -9.24 -8.92
N GLY A 275 16.56 -9.96 -7.94
CA GLY A 275 17.72 -10.83 -8.12
C GLY A 275 19.08 -10.20 -7.83
N GLU A 276 19.16 -8.92 -7.50
CA GLU A 276 20.44 -8.25 -7.15
C GLU A 276 20.91 -8.54 -5.72
N ILE A 277 20.00 -8.97 -4.84
CA ILE A 277 20.27 -9.14 -3.40
C ILE A 277 21.10 -10.40 -3.14
N GLN A 278 22.36 -10.22 -2.74
CA GLN A 278 23.27 -11.33 -2.42
C GLN A 278 23.30 -11.65 -0.92
N LYS A 279 23.19 -10.62 -0.08
CA LYS A 279 23.21 -10.76 1.38
C LYS A 279 21.99 -10.08 1.98
N ARG A 280 21.50 -10.65 3.08
CA ARG A 280 20.34 -10.14 3.82
C ARG A 280 20.69 -10.01 5.28
N ARG A 281 20.41 -8.84 5.86
CA ARG A 281 20.64 -8.58 7.28
C ARG A 281 19.41 -7.91 7.90
N LEU A 282 18.97 -8.42 9.04
CA LEU A 282 17.93 -7.81 9.85
C LEU A 282 18.60 -7.23 11.10
N ILE A 283 18.59 -5.91 11.24
CA ILE A 283 18.95 -5.21 12.47
C ILE A 283 17.66 -5.07 13.30
N LEU A 284 17.57 -5.81 14.40
CA LEU A 284 16.49 -5.71 15.36
C LEU A 284 16.95 -4.86 16.54
N VAL A 285 16.36 -3.69 16.69
CA VAL A 285 16.61 -2.78 17.81
C VAL A 285 15.59 -3.06 18.91
N ILE A 286 16.07 -3.32 20.12
CA ILE A 286 15.27 -3.57 21.32
C ILE A 286 15.75 -2.65 22.45
N PRO A 287 14.91 -2.34 23.45
CA PRO A 287 15.38 -1.61 24.61
C PRO A 287 16.32 -2.48 25.48
N ASP A 288 17.10 -1.83 26.31
CA ASP A 288 18.03 -2.46 27.25
C ASP A 288 17.33 -3.07 28.48
N ASN A 289 16.04 -2.77 28.71
CA ASN A 289 15.27 -3.26 29.84
C ASN A 289 15.44 -4.78 30.05
N PRO A 290 15.55 -5.22 31.31
CA PRO A 290 15.57 -6.64 31.63
C PRO A 290 14.17 -7.24 31.41
N VAL A 291 14.10 -8.31 30.61
CA VAL A 291 12.89 -9.12 30.43
C VAL A 291 13.24 -10.58 30.71
N THR A 292 12.36 -11.30 31.40
CA THR A 292 12.64 -12.65 31.93
C THR A 292 13.08 -13.67 30.88
N TRP A 293 12.58 -13.56 29.64
CA TRP A 293 12.93 -14.47 28.55
C TRP A 293 14.13 -13.99 27.71
N LYS A 294 14.61 -12.76 27.90
CA LYS A 294 15.73 -12.16 27.15
C LYS A 294 17.08 -12.72 27.64
N ILE A 295 17.29 -14.01 27.39
CA ILE A 295 18.53 -14.74 27.71
C ILE A 295 19.26 -15.14 26.44
N ASN A 296 20.58 -15.34 26.53
CA ASN A 296 21.46 -15.57 25.38
C ASN A 296 21.04 -16.80 24.55
N GLU A 297 20.51 -17.83 25.18
CA GLU A 297 20.05 -19.06 24.51
C GLU A 297 18.90 -18.76 23.55
N VAL A 298 17.93 -17.94 23.96
CA VAL A 298 16.77 -17.55 23.13
C VAL A 298 17.23 -16.68 21.97
N LEU A 299 18.05 -15.66 22.24
CA LEU A 299 18.57 -14.74 21.22
C LEU A 299 19.42 -15.49 20.18
N SER A 300 20.25 -16.43 20.64
CA SER A 300 21.07 -17.27 19.77
C SER A 300 20.21 -18.24 18.93
N GLY A 301 19.12 -18.76 19.49
CA GLY A 301 18.12 -19.57 18.77
C GLY A 301 17.50 -18.81 17.60
N TRP A 302 17.15 -17.54 17.80
CA TRP A 302 16.63 -16.68 16.73
C TRP A 302 17.67 -16.36 15.66
N GLN A 303 18.91 -16.11 16.06
CA GLN A 303 20.02 -15.91 15.11
C GLN A 303 20.25 -17.15 14.25
N HIS A 304 20.21 -18.35 14.84
CA HIS A 304 20.36 -19.60 14.10
C HIS A 304 19.21 -19.83 13.12
N THR A 305 17.98 -19.56 13.55
CA THR A 305 16.79 -19.63 12.70
C THR A 305 16.84 -18.62 11.55
N ALA A 306 17.34 -17.42 11.80
CA ALA A 306 17.53 -16.43 10.74
C ALA A 306 18.55 -16.90 9.71
N LEU A 307 19.69 -17.43 10.16
CA LEU A 307 20.76 -17.91 9.30
C LEU A 307 20.31 -19.08 8.42
N SER A 308 19.49 -19.99 8.94
CA SER A 308 18.94 -21.10 8.15
C SER A 308 17.99 -20.64 7.03
N LEU A 309 17.40 -19.45 7.18
CA LEU A 309 16.59 -18.76 6.17
C LEU A 309 17.41 -17.79 5.29
N GLY A 310 18.74 -17.80 5.41
CA GLY A 310 19.63 -16.94 4.61
C GLY A 310 19.67 -15.48 5.04
N VAL A 311 19.25 -15.18 6.28
CA VAL A 311 19.23 -13.82 6.85
C VAL A 311 20.15 -13.76 8.07
N ARG A 312 21.02 -12.75 8.14
CA ARG A 312 21.79 -12.47 9.36
C ARG A 312 20.96 -11.61 10.31
N LEU A 313 20.62 -12.12 11.49
CA LEU A 313 19.97 -11.33 12.54
C LEU A 313 21.02 -10.66 13.43
N ASP A 314 20.98 -9.33 13.52
CA ASP A 314 21.82 -8.48 14.36
C ASP A 314 20.91 -7.80 15.40
N ILE A 315 20.99 -8.23 16.66
CA ILE A 315 20.16 -7.70 17.74
C ILE A 315 20.95 -6.61 18.45
N ARG A 316 20.39 -5.40 18.53
CA ARG A 316 21.02 -4.24 19.15
C ARG A 316 20.15 -3.70 20.26
N GLU A 317 20.76 -3.53 21.42
CA GLU A 317 20.15 -2.83 22.55
C GLU A 317 20.38 -1.33 22.40
N TYR A 318 19.34 -0.53 22.58
CA TYR A 318 19.42 0.91 22.43
C TYR A 318 18.36 1.61 23.29
N GLY A 319 18.78 2.31 24.35
CA GLY A 319 17.91 3.08 25.24
C GLY A 319 17.00 2.23 26.13
N THR A 320 16.44 2.87 27.15
CA THR A 320 15.51 2.28 28.12
C THR A 320 14.07 2.67 27.77
N SER A 321 13.16 1.70 27.75
CA SER A 321 11.72 1.97 27.61
C SER A 321 11.07 2.18 28.96
N HIS A 322 10.37 3.31 29.10
CA HIS A 322 9.49 3.64 30.22
C HIS A 322 8.01 3.68 29.80
N ALA A 323 7.70 3.27 28.55
CA ALA A 323 6.37 3.47 27.95
C ALA A 323 5.24 2.70 28.66
N TYR A 324 5.60 1.66 29.40
CA TYR A 324 4.66 0.74 30.06
C TYR A 324 4.95 0.53 31.54
N GLU A 325 5.80 1.37 32.14
CA GLU A 325 5.97 1.38 33.59
C GLU A 325 4.71 1.98 34.24
N GLU A 326 4.19 1.33 35.29
CA GLU A 326 3.08 1.90 36.04
C GLU A 326 3.53 3.23 36.66
N SER A 327 2.76 4.29 36.43
CA SER A 327 2.99 5.56 37.10
C SER A 327 2.61 5.39 38.56
N ASP A 328 3.60 5.47 39.45
CA ASP A 328 3.39 5.48 40.92
C ASP A 328 2.43 6.59 41.38
#